data_AF-K1SGT2-F1
#
_entry.id   AF-K1SGT2-F1
#
_cell.length_a   1.000
_cell.length_b   1.000
_cell.length_c   1.000
_cell.angle_alpha   90.00
_cell.angle_beta   90.00
_cell.angle_gamma   90.00
#
_symmetry.space_group_name_H-M   'P 1'
#
loop_
_entity.id
_entity.type
_entity.pdbx_description
1 polymer ?
#
loop_
_entity_poly.entity_id
_entity_poly.type
_entity_poly.pdbx_seq_one_letter_code
_entity_poly.pdbx_strand_id
1 'polypeptide(L)'
;MKKQTMITLALALTLAMPTLPAFAQKAMSKKEIAEKEKAFKNLQHPWKGKKVAYFGDSITDPNIKASKVKYWGFLQDWLGITPYVYGVSGRQWNDIPRQADQLQKEHG
;
A
#
# COMPACT_ATOMS: atom_id res chain seq x y z
N MET A 1 -70.71 6.09 14.02
CA MET A 1 -69.67 5.72 13.03
C MET A 1 -68.32 6.20 13.56
N LYS A 2 -67.41 5.26 13.79
CA LYS A 2 -66.19 5.40 14.59
C LYS A 2 -65.12 6.22 13.85
N LYS A 3 -64.65 7.29 14.47
CA LYS A 3 -63.41 8.01 14.12
C LYS A 3 -62.46 7.87 15.31
N GLN A 4 -61.26 7.38 15.01
CA GLN A 4 -59.98 7.51 15.71
C GLN A 4 -59.97 7.57 17.25
N THR A 5 -59.34 6.58 17.88
CA THR A 5 -58.47 6.78 19.06
C THR A 5 -57.75 5.48 19.41
N MET A 6 -56.56 5.62 20.01
CA MET A 6 -55.78 4.62 20.74
C MET A 6 -54.73 3.82 19.97
N ILE A 7 -53.60 4.51 19.76
CA ILE A 7 -52.23 4.03 19.97
C ILE A 7 -52.18 3.15 21.24
N THR A 8 -51.79 1.87 21.12
CA THR A 8 -50.92 1.09 22.04
C THR A 8 -51.09 -0.41 21.79
N LEU A 9 -50.05 -1.07 21.25
CA LEU A 9 -49.65 -2.50 21.33
C LEU A 9 -48.87 -2.81 20.03
N ALA A 10 -47.68 -3.38 19.98
CA ALA A 10 -46.92 -4.10 20.98
C ALA A 10 -45.43 -3.92 20.71
N LEU A 11 -44.74 -3.46 21.74
CA LEU A 11 -43.31 -3.53 21.98
C LEU A 11 -42.95 -4.99 22.26
N ALA A 12 -42.53 -5.78 21.27
CA ALA A 12 -41.98 -7.12 21.52
C ALA A 12 -41.29 -7.74 20.30
N LEU A 13 -40.17 -7.17 19.80
CA LEU A 13 -39.18 -7.97 19.04
C LEU A 13 -37.81 -7.29 18.91
N THR A 14 -37.17 -6.91 20.02
CA THR A 14 -35.74 -6.54 20.00
C THR A 14 -35.02 -7.10 21.23
N LEU A 15 -34.99 -8.43 21.36
CA LEU A 15 -34.18 -9.10 22.37
C LEU A 15 -33.46 -10.29 21.72
N ALA A 16 -32.28 -9.99 21.15
CA ALA A 16 -31.08 -10.84 21.12
C ALA A 16 -30.13 -10.38 20.00
N MET A 17 -29.58 -9.17 20.10
CA MET A 17 -28.27 -8.92 19.50
C MET A 17 -27.25 -9.15 20.63
N PRO A 18 -26.36 -10.16 20.53
CA PRO A 18 -25.24 -10.24 21.46
C PRO A 18 -24.44 -8.96 21.29
N THR A 19 -24.34 -8.19 22.38
CA THR A 19 -23.41 -7.08 22.47
C THR A 19 -22.03 -7.66 22.24
N LEU A 20 -21.48 -7.51 21.03
CA LEU A 20 -20.05 -7.69 20.82
C LEU A 20 -19.37 -6.82 21.87
N PRO A 21 -18.46 -7.37 22.69
CA PRO A 21 -17.69 -6.53 23.58
C PRO A 21 -17.03 -5.50 22.67
N ALA A 22 -17.37 -4.23 22.87
CA ALA A 22 -16.61 -3.13 22.30
C ALA A 22 -15.17 -3.44 22.68
N PHE A 23 -14.34 -3.79 21.69
CA PHE A 23 -12.91 -3.95 21.88
C PHE A 23 -12.47 -2.58 22.39
N ALA A 24 -12.36 -2.44 23.71
CA ALA A 24 -11.91 -1.21 24.32
C ALA A 24 -10.48 -1.05 23.81
N GLN A 25 -10.30 -0.19 22.81
CA GLN A 25 -8.98 0.23 22.38
C GLN A 25 -8.38 0.90 23.61
N LYS A 26 -7.57 0.16 24.35
CA LYS A 26 -6.84 0.69 25.51
C LYS A 26 -6.08 1.90 25.00
N ALA A 27 -6.48 3.08 25.45
CA ALA A 27 -5.79 4.32 25.10
C ALA A 27 -4.33 4.15 25.54
N MET A 28 -3.40 4.16 24.58
CA MET A 28 -1.97 4.08 24.89
C MET A 28 -1.60 5.27 25.77
N SER A 29 -0.79 5.02 26.79
CA SER A 29 -0.28 6.09 27.63
C SER A 29 0.63 7.01 26.79
N LYS A 30 0.72 8.29 27.17
CA LYS A 30 1.61 9.26 26.49
C LYS A 30 3.06 8.77 26.40
N LYS A 31 3.50 7.95 27.37
CA LYS A 31 4.85 7.35 27.40
C LYS A 31 5.01 6.26 26.34
N GLU A 32 4.03 5.38 26.18
CA GLU A 32 4.02 4.34 25.13
C GLU A 32 3.94 4.96 23.73
N ILE A 33 3.17 6.06 23.58
CA ILE A 33 3.10 6.81 22.32
C ILE A 33 4.48 7.40 21.99
N ALA A 34 5.14 8.06 22.95
CA ALA A 34 6.45 8.66 22.74
C ALA A 34 7.56 7.62 22.44
N GLU A 35 7.53 6.45 23.09
CA GLU A 35 8.47 5.36 22.79
C GLU A 35 8.23 4.77 21.39
N LYS A 36 6.96 4.58 20.99
CA LYS A 36 6.63 4.14 19.63
C LYS A 36 7.01 5.17 18.59
N GLU A 37 6.78 6.46 18.82
CA GLU A 37 7.22 7.54 17.93
C GLU A 37 8.74 7.57 17.79
N LYS A 38 9.48 7.34 18.88
CA LYS A 38 10.94 7.23 18.85
C LYS A 38 11.41 5.99 18.07
N ALA A 39 10.75 4.85 18.26
CA ALA A 39 11.03 3.63 17.51
C ALA A 39 10.73 3.78 16.01
N PHE A 40 9.59 4.41 15.66
CA PHE A 40 9.22 4.71 14.27
C PHE A 40 10.14 5.74 13.62
N LYS A 41 10.60 6.77 14.37
CA LYS A 41 11.60 7.72 13.86
C LYS A 41 12.92 7.07 13.48
N ASN A 42 13.29 6.00 14.19
CA ASN A 42 14.49 5.23 13.90
C ASN A 42 14.24 4.12 12.86
N LEU A 43 13.00 3.90 12.44
CA LEU A 43 12.64 2.90 11.46
C LEU A 43 12.86 3.45 10.06
N GLN A 44 14.08 3.25 9.55
CA GLN A 44 14.38 3.57 8.17
C GLN A 44 13.74 2.53 7.24
N HIS A 45 13.07 2.99 6.17
CA HIS A 45 12.51 2.09 5.17
C HIS A 45 13.63 1.20 4.58
N PRO A 46 13.46 -0.13 4.51
CA PRO A 46 14.55 -1.06 4.16
C PRO A 46 15.13 -0.82 2.75
N TRP A 47 14.33 -0.24 1.86
CA TRP A 47 14.72 0.09 0.49
C TRP A 47 15.33 1.49 0.33
N LYS A 48 15.44 2.28 1.40
CA LYS A 48 16.00 3.64 1.31
C LYS A 48 17.47 3.57 0.88
N GLY A 49 17.81 4.32 -0.18
CA GLY A 49 19.18 4.41 -0.72
C GLY A 49 19.66 3.14 -1.44
N LYS A 50 18.79 2.19 -1.78
CA LYS A 50 19.18 0.94 -2.46
C LYS A 50 19.26 1.14 -3.97
N LYS A 51 20.05 0.27 -4.62
CA LYS A 51 20.04 0.09 -6.08
C LYS A 51 19.00 -0.98 -6.40
N VAL A 52 18.07 -0.70 -7.30
CA VAL A 52 16.95 -1.58 -7.60
C VAL A 52 16.81 -1.75 -9.11
N ALA A 53 16.78 -3.00 -9.57
CA ALA A 53 16.50 -3.32 -10.95
C ALA A 53 14.99 -3.48 -11.18
N TYR A 54 14.49 -2.89 -12.27
CA TYR A 54 13.09 -2.94 -12.68
C TYR A 54 12.98 -3.63 -14.04
N PHE A 55 12.34 -4.80 -14.03
CA PHE A 55 12.03 -5.58 -15.23
C PHE A 55 10.56 -5.44 -15.59
N GLY A 56 10.24 -5.61 -16.87
CA GLY A 56 8.86 -5.63 -17.32
C GLY A 56 8.67 -5.18 -18.76
N ASP A 57 7.60 -4.44 -18.97
CA ASP A 57 7.03 -4.11 -20.27
C ASP A 57 6.92 -2.59 -20.49
N SER A 58 5.93 -2.16 -21.27
CA SER A 58 5.65 -0.77 -21.61
C SER A 58 5.36 0.13 -20.41
N ILE A 59 4.87 -0.42 -19.28
CA ILE A 59 4.59 0.36 -18.07
C ILE A 59 5.90 0.77 -17.38
N THR A 60 6.92 -0.08 -17.49
CA THR A 60 8.23 0.13 -16.86
C THR A 60 9.23 0.81 -17.80
N ASP A 61 9.04 0.66 -19.11
CA ASP A 61 9.93 1.18 -20.16
C ASP A 61 10.18 2.70 -20.06
N PRO A 62 11.44 3.16 -19.95
CA PRO A 62 11.78 4.58 -19.87
C PRO A 62 11.49 5.34 -21.16
N ASN A 63 11.40 4.65 -22.31
CA ASN A 63 11.22 5.27 -23.61
C ASN A 63 9.75 5.56 -23.95
N ILE A 64 8.80 4.99 -23.18
CA ILE A 64 7.36 5.18 -23.42
C ILE A 64 6.90 6.52 -22.84
N LYS A 65 6.32 7.38 -23.69
CA LYS A 65 5.90 8.75 -23.34
C LYS A 65 4.51 8.86 -22.68
N ALA A 66 3.93 7.75 -22.20
CA ALA A 66 2.59 7.73 -21.61
C ALA A 66 2.46 8.56 -20.32
N SER A 67 3.57 8.81 -19.62
CA SER A 67 3.63 9.67 -18.43
C SER A 67 4.97 10.40 -18.39
N LYS A 68 4.97 11.61 -17.82
CA LYS A 68 6.17 12.42 -17.56
C LYS A 68 7.12 11.74 -16.59
N VAL A 69 6.59 11.03 -15.58
CA VAL A 69 7.35 10.33 -14.55
C VAL A 69 6.77 8.93 -14.36
N LYS A 70 7.63 7.91 -14.32
CA LYS A 70 7.26 6.51 -14.07
C LYS A 70 7.32 6.21 -12.57
N TYR A 71 6.70 5.10 -12.15
CA TYR A 71 6.62 4.73 -10.73
C TYR A 71 8.01 4.61 -10.07
N TRP A 72 9.00 4.07 -10.78
CA TRP A 72 10.38 3.98 -10.29
C TRP A 72 11.05 5.36 -10.14
N GLY A 73 10.59 6.38 -10.86
CA GLY A 73 11.03 7.77 -10.68
C GLY A 73 10.55 8.36 -9.35
N PHE A 74 9.29 8.10 -8.97
CA PHE A 74 8.81 8.48 -7.64
C PHE A 74 9.56 7.75 -6.52
N LEU A 75 9.89 6.47 -6.72
CA LEU A 75 10.68 5.71 -5.75
C LEU A 75 12.12 6.23 -5.64
N GLN A 76 12.70 6.69 -6.74
CA GLN A 76 13.98 7.40 -6.72
C GLN A 76 13.88 8.68 -5.87
N ASP A 77 12.85 9.51 -6.08
CA ASP A 77 12.71 10.77 -5.34
C ASP A 77 12.40 10.56 -3.85
N TRP A 78 11.51 9.63 -3.51
CA TRP A 78 11.04 9.44 -2.14
C TRP A 78 11.97 8.59 -1.28
N LEU A 79 12.56 7.55 -1.87
CA LEU A 79 13.41 6.59 -1.16
C LEU A 79 14.89 6.75 -1.49
N GLY A 80 15.27 7.63 -2.41
CA GLY A 80 16.66 7.74 -2.87
C GLY A 80 17.13 6.48 -3.58
N ILE A 81 16.22 5.72 -4.19
CA ILE A 81 16.57 4.51 -4.93
C ILE A 81 17.31 4.88 -6.21
N THR A 82 18.37 4.16 -6.54
CA THR A 82 19.00 4.23 -7.87
C THR A 82 18.34 3.19 -8.77
N PRO A 83 17.54 3.59 -9.79
CA PRO A 83 16.83 2.65 -10.64
C PRO A 83 17.70 2.14 -11.79
N TYR A 84 17.72 0.82 -12.00
CA TYR A 84 18.25 0.17 -13.20
C TYR A 84 17.07 -0.42 -13.98
N VAL A 85 16.68 0.19 -15.11
CA VAL A 85 15.41 -0.11 -15.77
C VAL A 85 15.65 -0.86 -17.07
N TYR A 86 15.10 -2.06 -17.18
CA TYR A 86 15.23 -2.93 -18.36
C TYR A 86 13.90 -3.32 -18.99
N GLY A 87 12.80 -2.76 -18.50
CA GLY A 87 11.49 -2.93 -19.10
C GLY A 87 11.47 -2.44 -20.55
N VAL A 88 10.86 -3.21 -21.44
CA VAL A 88 10.75 -2.87 -22.86
C VAL A 88 9.32 -3.08 -23.33
N SER A 89 8.77 -2.11 -24.05
CA SER A 89 7.41 -2.19 -24.58
C SER A 89 7.14 -3.46 -25.39
N GLY A 90 5.98 -4.09 -25.15
CA GLY A 90 5.55 -5.30 -25.83
C GLY A 90 6.22 -6.61 -25.35
N ARG A 91 7.11 -6.55 -24.36
CA ARG A 91 7.70 -7.75 -23.77
C ARG A 91 6.74 -8.47 -22.84
N GLN A 92 6.96 -9.77 -22.71
CA GLN A 92 6.22 -10.66 -21.83
C GLN A 92 7.21 -11.39 -20.92
N TRP A 93 6.69 -12.31 -20.11
CA TRP A 93 7.47 -13.06 -19.13
C TRP A 93 8.68 -13.81 -19.73
N ASN A 94 8.56 -14.26 -20.99
CA ASN A 94 9.65 -14.94 -21.70
C ASN A 94 10.89 -14.06 -21.95
N ASP A 95 10.78 -12.73 -21.81
CA ASP A 95 11.89 -11.80 -21.97
C ASP A 95 12.66 -11.53 -20.67
N ILE A 96 12.14 -11.98 -19.51
CA ILE A 96 12.77 -11.74 -18.21
C ILE A 96 14.20 -12.26 -18.15
N PRO A 97 14.54 -13.48 -18.65
CA PRO A 97 15.93 -13.93 -18.71
C PRO A 97 16.85 -12.95 -19.44
N ARG A 98 16.44 -12.44 -20.61
CA ARG A 98 17.21 -11.44 -21.36
C ARG A 98 17.39 -10.13 -20.59
N GLN A 99 16.37 -9.67 -19.87
CA GLN A 99 16.46 -8.46 -19.03
C GLN A 99 17.42 -8.67 -17.85
N ALA A 100 17.37 -9.85 -17.22
CA ALA A 100 18.28 -10.23 -16.14
C ALA A 100 19.73 -10.40 -16.63
N ASP A 101 19.93 -11.01 -17.79
CA ASP A 101 21.26 -11.13 -18.42
C ASP A 101 21.87 -9.76 -18.73
N GLN A 102 21.03 -8.80 -19.17
CA GLN A 102 21.49 -7.44 -19.39
C GLN A 102 21.89 -6.75 -18.07
N LEU A 103 21.09 -6.92 -17.01
CA LEU A 103 21.46 -6.46 -15.67
C LEU A 103 22.79 -7.07 -15.23
N GLN A 104 22.94 -8.39 -15.35
CA GLN A 104 24.15 -9.12 -14.97
C GLN A 104 25.37 -8.62 -15.75
N LYS A 105 25.20 -8.32 -17.05
CA LYS A 105 26.26 -7.81 -17.92
C LYS A 105 26.69 -6.39 -17.53
N GLU A 106 25.76 -5.55 -17.11
CA GLU A 106 26.04 -4.14 -16.77
C GLU A 106 26.49 -3.95 -15.32
N HIS A 107 26.02 -4.79 -14.41
CA HIS A 107 26.11 -4.57 -12.96
C HIS A 107 26.63 -5.76 -12.13
N GLY A 108 26.94 -6.90 -12.77
CA GLY A 108 27.56 -8.08 -12.14
C GLY A 108 26.55 -9.03 -11.52
#